data_AF-A0AAW9XEU9-F1
#
_entry.id   AF-A0AAW9XEU9-F1
#
_cell.length_a   1.000
_cell.length_b   1.000
_cell.length_c   1.000
_cell.angle_alpha   90.00
_cell.angle_beta   90.00
_cell.angle_gamma   90.00
#
_symmetry.space_group_name_H-M   'P 1'
#
loop_
_entity.id
_entity.type
_entity.pdbx_description
1 polymer ?
#
loop_
_entity_poly.entity_id
_entity_poly.type
_entity_poly.pdbx_seq_one_letter_code
_entity_poly.pdbx_strand_id
1 'polypeptide(L)' 'LEFDEPTGKDVRELGYPYQMNQDESVRLLAHVVSKYIVRLAKVPQSSVDQMSPADLNAAAWLVAGFFLQA' A
#
# COMPACT_ATOMS: atom_id res chain seq x y z
N LEU A 1 -8.71 -7.95 -5.52
CA LEU A 1 -7.57 -8.49 -4.75
C LEU A 1 -8.09 -8.77 -3.34
N GLU A 2 -7.66 -9.86 -2.72
CA GLU A 2 -7.84 -10.09 -1.28
C GLU A 2 -6.50 -9.84 -0.60
N PHE A 3 -6.50 -9.20 0.56
CA PHE A 3 -5.28 -8.79 1.26
C PHE A 3 -5.22 -9.43 2.64
N ASP A 4 -4.08 -10.03 2.98
CA ASP A 4 -3.75 -10.35 4.36
C ASP A 4 -3.49 -9.06 5.17
N GLU A 5 -3.63 -9.11 6.49
CA GLU A 5 -3.27 -7.98 7.36
C GLU A 5 -1.74 -7.75 7.39
N PRO A 6 -1.27 -6.50 7.35
CA PRO A 6 0.14 -6.19 7.49
C PRO A 6 0.64 -6.44 8.92
N THR A 7 1.89 -6.88 9.02
CA THR A 7 2.55 -7.10 10.32
C THR A 7 3.57 -6.02 10.64
N GLY A 8 4.02 -5.96 11.90
CA GLY A 8 5.16 -5.10 12.27
C GLY A 8 6.45 -5.42 11.52
N LYS A 9 6.64 -6.68 11.07
CA LYS A 9 7.77 -7.06 10.22
C LYS A 9 7.68 -6.35 8.86
N ASP A 10 6.49 -6.25 8.30
CA ASP A 10 6.28 -5.58 7.01
C ASP A 10 6.57 -4.09 7.11
N VAL A 11 6.12 -3.44 8.17
CA VAL A 11 6.44 -2.02 8.43
C VAL A 11 7.94 -1.81 8.55
N ARG A 12 8.65 -2.67 9.29
CA ARG A 12 10.11 -2.60 9.44
C ARG A 12 10.84 -2.75 8.10
N GLU A 13 10.38 -3.64 7.22
CA GLU A 13 11.06 -3.96 5.96
C GLU A 13 10.69 -3.04 4.80
N LEU A 14 9.43 -2.58 4.74
CA LEU A 14 8.89 -1.82 3.62
C LEU A 14 8.73 -0.33 3.93
N GLY A 15 8.66 0.04 5.21
CA GLY A 15 8.25 1.37 5.66
C GLY A 15 6.73 1.55 5.64
N TYR A 16 6.24 2.69 6.12
CA TYR A 16 4.81 3.03 6.01
C TYR A 16 4.42 3.37 4.58
N PRO A 17 3.21 2.99 4.12
CA PRO A 17 2.76 3.28 2.75
C PRO A 17 2.32 4.74 2.54
N TYR A 18 2.47 5.60 3.55
CA TYR A 18 2.07 7.00 3.51
C TYR A 18 3.08 7.89 4.23
N GLN A 19 2.96 9.19 3.96
CA GLN A 19 3.60 10.26 4.69
C GLN A 19 2.53 11.28 5.10
N MET A 20 2.62 11.75 6.35
CA MET A 20 1.87 12.94 6.80
C MET A 20 2.64 14.18 6.39
N ASN A 21 1.98 15.07 5.64
CA ASN A 21 2.51 16.37 5.30
C ASN A 21 2.33 17.36 6.45
N GLN A 22 3.00 18.51 6.37
CA GLN A 22 2.89 19.56 7.40
C GLN A 22 1.48 20.16 7.51
N ASP A 23 0.70 20.10 6.43
CA ASP A 23 -0.69 20.53 6.36
C ASP A 23 -1.69 19.43 6.78
N GLU A 24 -1.19 18.39 7.47
CA GLU A 24 -1.94 17.21 7.91
C GLU A 24 -2.53 16.37 6.76
N SER A 25 -2.21 16.69 5.50
CA SER A 25 -2.64 15.88 4.37
C SER A 25 -1.84 14.57 4.29
N VAL A 26 -2.53 13.50 3.90
CA VAL A 26 -1.93 12.19 3.67
C VAL A 26 -1.45 12.09 2.23
N ARG A 27 -0.16 11.78 2.05
CA ARG A 27 0.40 11.41 0.75
C ARG A 27 0.72 9.92 0.74
N LEU A 28 0.07 9.16 -0.14
CA LEU A 28 0.42 7.75 -0.37
C LEU A 28 1.74 7.65 -1.15
N LEU A 29 2.58 6.71 -0.71
CA LEU A 29 3.88 6.43 -1.33
C LEU A 29 3.73 5.24 -2.29
N ALA A 30 3.46 5.52 -3.56
CA ALA A 30 3.14 4.51 -4.57
C ALA A 30 4.15 3.35 -4.64
N HIS A 31 5.45 3.64 -4.49
CA HIS A 31 6.53 2.64 -4.51
C HIS A 31 6.58 1.73 -3.27
N VAL A 32 5.99 2.14 -2.14
CA VAL A 32 5.85 1.31 -0.94
C VAL A 32 4.53 0.55 -1.01
N VAL A 33 3.46 1.23 -1.42
CA VAL A 33 2.14 0.62 -1.68
C VAL A 33 2.26 -0.57 -2.62
N SER A 34 2.99 -0.45 -3.73
CA SER A 34 3.15 -1.56 -4.69
C SER A 34 3.77 -2.81 -4.05
N LYS A 35 4.75 -2.63 -3.15
CA LYS A 35 5.38 -3.73 -2.39
C LYS A 35 4.40 -4.39 -1.42
N TYR A 36 3.57 -3.59 -0.76
CA TYR A 36 2.50 -4.13 0.07
C TYR A 36 1.47 -4.88 -0.75
N ILE A 37 1.11 -4.41 -1.95
CA ILE A 37 0.17 -5.12 -2.81
C ILE A 37 0.71 -6.49 -3.18
N VAL A 38 1.97 -6.56 -3.63
CA VAL A 38 2.65 -7.82 -3.94
C VAL A 38 2.64 -8.76 -2.72
N ARG A 39 3.03 -8.26 -1.55
CA ARG A 39 3.20 -9.08 -0.36
C ARG A 39 1.87 -9.56 0.24
N LEU A 40 0.92 -8.65 0.42
CA LEU A 40 -0.33 -8.91 1.12
C LEU A 40 -1.38 -9.58 0.22
N ALA A 41 -1.39 -9.29 -1.09
CA ALA A 41 -2.28 -9.97 -2.04
C ALA A 41 -1.64 -11.19 -2.69
N LYS A 42 -0.38 -11.51 -2.37
CA LYS A 42 0.38 -12.66 -2.89
C LYS A 42 0.40 -12.72 -4.43
N VAL A 43 0.48 -11.55 -5.07
CA VAL A 43 0.56 -11.41 -6.54
C VAL A 43 1.99 -11.04 -6.97
N PRO A 44 2.45 -11.43 -8.17
CA PRO A 44 3.76 -11.02 -8.66
C PRO A 44 3.80 -9.51 -8.97
N GLN A 45 5.00 -8.91 -8.90
CA GLN A 45 5.21 -7.49 -9.21
C GLN A 45 4.70 -7.12 -10.61
N SER A 46 4.88 -8.01 -11.59
CA SER A 46 4.39 -7.79 -12.96
C SER A 46 2.87 -7.58 -13.04
N SER A 47 2.09 -8.20 -12.15
CA SER A 47 0.65 -7.97 -12.09
C SER A 47 0.31 -6.58 -11.56
N VAL A 48 1.10 -6.05 -10.63
CA VAL A 48 0.94 -4.68 -10.12
C VAL A 48 1.37 -3.65 -11.16
N ASP A 49 2.46 -3.90 -11.86
CA ASP A 49 2.98 -3.00 -12.90
C ASP A 49 2.03 -2.89 -14.10
N GLN A 50 1.19 -3.90 -14.33
CA GLN A 50 0.17 -3.91 -15.39
C GLN A 50 -1.17 -3.30 -14.95
N MET A 51 -1.33 -2.91 -13.68
CA MET A 51 -2.56 -2.29 -13.21
C MET A 51 -2.79 -0.95 -13.89
N SER A 52 -4.05 -0.65 -14.19
CA SER A 52 -4.41 0.71 -14.56
C SER A 52 -4.15 1.65 -13.38
N PRO A 53 -3.91 2.96 -13.61
CA PRO A 53 -3.76 3.91 -12.52
C PRO A 53 -4.98 3.94 -11.58
N ALA A 54 -6.18 3.71 -12.09
CA ALA A 54 -7.41 3.65 -11.30
C ALA A 54 -7.41 2.44 -10.36
N ASP A 55 -7.05 1.25 -10.86
CA ASP A 55 -6.97 0.03 -10.05
C ASP A 55 -5.85 0.13 -9.00
N LEU A 56 -4.69 0.66 -9.40
CA LEU A 56 -3.58 0.86 -8.48
C LEU A 56 -3.96 1.83 -7.35
N ASN A 57 -4.67 2.91 -7.67
CA ASN A 57 -5.15 3.85 -6.66
C ASN A 57 -6.20 3.21 -5.74
N ALA A 58 -7.14 2.42 -6.27
CA ALA A 58 -8.10 1.69 -5.44
C ALA A 58 -7.41 0.72 -4.48
N ALA A 59 -6.43 -0.05 -4.96
CA ALA A 59 -5.62 -0.94 -4.13
C ALA A 59 -4.78 -0.17 -3.10
N ALA A 60 -4.26 1.01 -3.46
CA ALA A 60 -3.52 1.87 -2.55
C ALA A 60 -4.35 2.30 -1.34
N TRP A 61 -5.62 2.64 -1.55
CA TRP A 61 -6.53 3.01 -0.47
C TRP A 61 -6.90 1.83 0.42
N LEU A 62 -7.02 0.62 -0.13
CA LEU A 62 -7.20 -0.60 0.67
C LEU A 62 -6.00 -0.85 1.59
N VAL A 63 -4.78 -0.74 1.05
CA VAL A 63 -3.54 -0.87 1.84
C VAL A 63 -3.46 0.22 2.91
N ALA A 64 -3.75 1.48 2.56
CA ALA A 64 -3.73 2.59 3.51
C ALA A 64 -4.74 2.41 4.65
N GLY A 65 -5.88 1.77 4.36
CA GLY A 65 -6.93 1.46 5.35
C GLY A 65 -6.42 0.67 6.55
N PHE A 66 -5.44 -0.23 6.39
CA PHE A 66 -4.86 -0.97 7.51
C PHE A 66 -4.08 -0.11 8.51
N PHE A 67 -3.65 1.09 8.11
CA PHE A 67 -2.77 1.93 8.93
C PHE A 67 -3.41 3.26 9.36
N LEU A 68 -4.44 3.71 8.65
CA LEU A 68 -5.12 4.98 8.88
C LEU A 68 -6.47 4.83 9.56
N GLN A 69 -6.88 3.59 9.88
CA GLN A 69 -8.02 3.34 10.75
C GLN A 69 -7.63 3.63 12.20
N ALA A 70 -8.44 4.47 12.86
CA ALA A 70 -8.30 4.88 14.25
C ALA A 70 -8.62 3.74 15.23
#